data_AF-A0A7Y5T6H3-F1
#
_entry.id   AF-A0A7Y5T6H3-F1
#
_cell.length_a   1.000
_cell.length_b   1.000
_cell.length_c   1.000
_cell.angle_alpha   90.00
_cell.angle_beta   90.00
_cell.angle_gamma   90.00
#
_symmetry.space_group_name_H-M   'P 1'
#
loop_
_entity.id
_entity.type
_entity.pdbx_description
1 polymer ?
#
loop_
_entity_poly.entity_id
_entity_poly.type
_entity_poly.pdbx_seq_one_letter_code
_entity_poly.pdbx_strand_id
1 'polypeptide(L)'
;ELAGDAGRGDREADLHAALQAAVAGADPTEVVALSDALSDPGDLPYSPQARERFTLLARELRALRGYTGESLLDLVRRIVDACGIDVELDSSVSPAARARRDNLDLFVKAVAEFQSLDGAVTLPALLAYLTAEDELGNGLDVATPSEADSVKLLTVHRAKGLEWDAVFVAGVCRERFPSTQGRSRWPRGHAVLPTPLRGDAADLPSLGGWANTDVTTLNEESRAHDAVEELRLGYVAFTRARHTLWVSSHVWRPSRQKPVGPSDFQQVVREALQSWGERPDAWLDPPADEPNPLLDGRRAVPWPVDEQTAEALRRIEAAELVREAAATLDDDTQPADLDLVETSLVAEWDAELDRLLAEAAADGADVVDVPLPASLSATALARLRDDRDSFARDLARPMPRPPSPSARFGTRFHAWVEARFGQQELMDPDELPGRGDAGIDDEDDLQELVRLFEKGEFAERVPEAVEPPFALVLAGQVVRGRIDAVYRDGSDGYLLVDWKTNRHATADPLQLAIYRVAWAELTGTPLERVRAAFYYVRTQTLVEPSGLDDRTGLEALMRGETALPG
;
A
#
# COMPACT_ATOMS: atom_id res chain seq x y z
N GLU A 1 24.36 -22.91 3.33
CA GLU A 1 25.49 -22.56 2.45
C GLU A 1 25.48 -23.38 1.14
N LEU A 2 24.40 -23.25 0.36
CA LEU A 2 24.33 -23.73 -1.04
C LEU A 2 24.35 -22.55 -2.04
N ALA A 3 24.56 -21.32 -1.55
CA ALA A 3 24.85 -20.16 -2.38
C ALA A 3 26.37 -19.96 -2.40
N GLY A 4 26.98 -20.15 -3.58
CA GLY A 4 28.39 -19.84 -3.80
C GLY A 4 28.59 -18.34 -3.83
N ASP A 5 28.91 -17.77 -2.67
CA ASP A 5 29.12 -16.32 -2.49
C ASP A 5 30.55 -15.87 -2.81
N ALA A 6 31.48 -16.82 -2.97
CA ALA A 6 32.92 -16.53 -3.07
C ALA A 6 33.40 -15.94 -4.42
N GLY A 7 32.49 -15.53 -5.30
CA GLY A 7 32.85 -14.97 -6.62
C GLY A 7 31.93 -13.87 -7.15
N ARG A 8 30.78 -13.64 -6.52
CA ARG A 8 29.89 -12.52 -6.86
C ARG A 8 30.41 -11.23 -6.23
N GLY A 9 30.78 -11.28 -4.95
CA GLY A 9 31.27 -10.12 -4.19
C GLY A 9 32.44 -9.38 -4.85
N ASP A 10 33.42 -10.08 -5.44
CA ASP A 10 34.63 -9.43 -5.98
C ASP A 10 34.38 -8.70 -7.32
N ARG A 11 33.42 -9.15 -8.14
CA ARG A 11 33.04 -8.48 -9.41
C ARG A 11 31.91 -7.47 -9.24
N GLU A 12 30.99 -7.75 -8.33
CA GLU A 12 29.88 -6.87 -7.98
C GLU A 12 30.40 -5.68 -7.16
N ALA A 13 31.39 -5.89 -6.29
CA ALA A 13 32.17 -4.81 -5.68
C ALA A 13 32.96 -4.02 -6.73
N ASP A 14 33.50 -4.66 -7.78
CA ASP A 14 34.25 -3.97 -8.84
C ASP A 14 33.32 -3.09 -9.72
N LEU A 15 32.14 -3.61 -10.10
CA LEU A 15 31.14 -2.81 -10.84
C LEU A 15 30.50 -1.74 -9.96
N HIS A 16 30.12 -2.06 -8.72
CA HIS A 16 29.55 -1.08 -7.80
C HIS A 16 30.57 0.00 -7.45
N ALA A 17 31.84 -0.36 -7.20
CA ALA A 17 32.91 0.60 -7.00
C ALA A 17 33.20 1.42 -8.26
N ALA A 18 33.12 0.82 -9.45
CA ALA A 18 33.26 1.55 -10.72
C ALA A 18 32.11 2.54 -10.94
N LEU A 19 30.87 2.15 -10.63
CA LEU A 19 29.69 3.03 -10.71
C LEU A 19 29.76 4.14 -9.66
N GLN A 20 30.12 3.83 -8.41
CA GLN A 20 30.33 4.81 -7.35
C GLN A 20 31.47 5.77 -7.70
N ALA A 21 32.59 5.28 -8.24
CA ALA A 21 33.70 6.11 -8.69
C ALA A 21 33.34 6.97 -9.91
N ALA A 22 32.50 6.49 -10.82
CA ALA A 22 31.99 7.25 -11.95
C ALA A 22 31.07 8.41 -11.52
N VAL A 23 30.43 8.29 -10.35
CA VAL A 23 29.50 9.28 -9.79
C VAL A 23 30.14 10.12 -8.67
N ALA A 24 31.30 9.72 -8.15
CA ALA A 24 32.00 10.41 -7.07
C ALA A 24 32.46 11.81 -7.49
N GLY A 25 31.77 12.83 -6.99
CA GLY A 25 32.06 14.25 -7.25
C GLY A 25 31.17 14.91 -8.29
N ALA A 26 30.20 14.19 -8.88
CA ALA A 26 29.13 14.79 -9.67
C ALA A 26 28.05 15.39 -8.75
N ASP A 27 27.46 16.52 -9.16
CA ASP A 27 26.27 17.05 -8.51
C ASP A 27 25.15 16.00 -8.59
N PRO A 28 24.38 15.71 -7.53
CA PRO A 28 23.24 14.78 -7.57
C PRO A 28 22.23 15.07 -8.69
N THR A 29 22.19 16.30 -9.19
CA THR A 29 21.35 16.75 -10.30
C THR A 29 21.97 16.53 -11.69
N GLU A 30 23.27 16.22 -11.76
CA GLU A 30 24.04 15.95 -13.00
C GLU A 30 24.39 14.46 -13.20
N VAL A 31 23.94 13.58 -12.29
CA VAL A 31 24.16 12.13 -12.41
C VAL A 31 23.27 11.56 -13.51
N VAL A 32 23.85 11.28 -14.67
CA VAL A 32 23.18 10.55 -15.76
C VAL A 32 22.88 9.14 -15.26
N ALA A 33 21.61 8.82 -15.06
CA ALA A 33 21.17 7.50 -14.65
C ALA A 33 20.97 6.59 -15.87
N LEU A 34 21.05 5.27 -15.68
CA LEU A 34 20.71 4.30 -16.72
C LEU A 34 19.26 4.50 -17.25
N SER A 35 18.36 5.05 -16.43
CA SER A 35 17.01 5.42 -16.87
C SER A 35 16.97 6.53 -17.90
N ASP A 36 17.96 7.43 -17.88
CA ASP A 36 18.05 8.54 -18.82
C ASP A 36 18.56 8.01 -20.16
N ALA A 37 19.54 7.11 -20.14
CA ALA A 37 19.98 6.36 -21.32
C ALA A 37 18.88 5.45 -21.90
N LEU A 38 17.94 4.95 -21.09
CA LEU A 38 16.76 4.24 -21.60
C LEU A 38 15.76 5.18 -22.29
N SER A 39 15.65 6.41 -21.79
CA SER A 39 14.74 7.42 -22.35
C SER A 39 15.30 8.07 -23.62
N ASP A 40 16.62 8.20 -23.70
CA ASP A 40 17.38 8.66 -24.85
C ASP A 40 18.59 7.74 -25.11
N PRO A 41 18.38 6.62 -25.83
CA PRO A 41 19.44 5.63 -26.06
C PRO A 41 20.53 6.10 -27.05
N GLY A 42 20.34 7.25 -27.70
CA GLY A 42 21.24 7.79 -28.73
C GLY A 42 21.28 6.97 -30.03
N ASP A 43 22.34 7.19 -30.81
CA ASP A 43 22.46 6.70 -32.20
C ASP A 43 23.27 5.39 -32.35
N LEU A 44 23.46 4.64 -31.27
CA LEU A 44 24.15 3.35 -31.34
C LEU A 44 23.36 2.33 -32.18
N PRO A 45 24.03 1.31 -32.76
CA PRO A 45 23.43 0.36 -33.71
C PRO A 45 22.54 -0.70 -33.02
N TYR A 46 21.52 -0.25 -32.28
CA TYR A 46 20.52 -1.12 -31.66
C TYR A 46 19.59 -1.75 -32.70
N SER A 47 19.19 -2.99 -32.46
CA SER A 47 18.14 -3.64 -33.25
C SER A 47 16.78 -2.96 -33.04
N PRO A 48 15.81 -3.12 -33.97
CA PRO A 48 14.45 -2.61 -33.79
C PRO A 48 13.79 -3.12 -32.51
N GLN A 49 13.96 -4.42 -32.20
CA GLN A 49 13.45 -5.07 -30.99
C GLN A 49 14.05 -4.48 -29.71
N ALA A 50 15.35 -4.12 -29.73
CA ALA A 50 15.97 -3.47 -28.59
C ALA A 50 15.37 -2.09 -28.32
N ARG A 51 15.15 -1.28 -29.37
CA ARG A 51 14.53 0.04 -29.26
C ARG A 51 13.09 -0.03 -28.73
N GLU A 52 12.32 -1.01 -29.19
CA GLU A 52 10.98 -1.29 -28.68
C GLU A 52 11.01 -1.64 -27.18
N ARG A 53 11.88 -2.57 -26.78
CA ARG A 53 12.05 -2.98 -25.36
C ARG A 53 12.52 -1.82 -24.47
N PHE A 54 13.42 -0.96 -24.95
CA PHE A 54 13.83 0.23 -24.22
C PHE A 54 12.65 1.18 -23.97
N THR A 55 11.81 1.39 -25.00
CA THR A 55 10.63 2.25 -24.89
C THR A 55 9.60 1.68 -23.92
N LEU A 56 9.37 0.36 -23.96
CA LEU A 56 8.47 -0.33 -23.02
C LEU A 56 8.95 -0.15 -21.57
N LEU A 57 10.21 -0.49 -21.29
CA LEU A 57 10.79 -0.36 -19.95
C LEU A 57 10.81 1.10 -19.46
N ALA A 58 11.16 2.05 -20.33
CA ALA A 58 11.16 3.47 -19.97
C ALA A 58 9.76 3.97 -19.60
N ARG A 59 8.73 3.50 -20.31
CA ARG A 59 7.33 3.85 -20.02
C ARG A 59 6.87 3.26 -18.69
N GLU A 60 7.16 1.99 -18.42
CA GLU A 60 6.84 1.32 -17.16
C GLU A 60 7.49 2.02 -15.96
N LEU A 61 8.80 2.29 -16.03
CA LEU A 61 9.51 2.99 -14.97
C LEU A 61 8.96 4.41 -14.75
N ARG A 62 8.59 5.13 -15.82
CA ARG A 62 7.99 6.47 -15.72
C ARG A 62 6.62 6.41 -15.05
N ALA A 63 5.79 5.42 -15.40
CA ALA A 63 4.50 5.22 -14.77
C ALA A 63 4.65 4.92 -13.27
N LEU A 64 5.51 3.95 -12.91
CA LEU A 64 5.78 3.59 -11.51
C LEU A 64 6.31 4.76 -10.67
N ARG A 65 7.16 5.62 -11.26
CA ARG A 65 7.64 6.85 -10.60
C ARG A 65 6.51 7.81 -10.22
N GLY A 66 5.43 7.84 -11.01
CA GLY A 66 4.25 8.66 -10.71
C GLY A 66 3.54 8.27 -9.41
N TYR A 67 3.71 7.02 -8.96
CA TYR A 67 3.06 6.46 -7.76
C TYR A 67 3.95 6.48 -6.52
N THR A 68 5.13 7.10 -6.57
CA THR A 68 6.06 7.16 -5.43
C THR A 68 5.52 7.94 -4.22
N GLY A 69 4.49 8.76 -4.42
CA GLY A 69 3.78 9.46 -3.35
C GLY A 69 2.64 8.68 -2.68
N GLU A 70 2.30 7.48 -3.18
CA GLU A 70 1.30 6.61 -2.56
C GLU A 70 1.86 5.88 -1.33
N SER A 71 1.02 5.07 -0.68
CA SER A 71 1.50 4.18 0.37
C SER A 71 2.52 3.18 -0.21
N LEU A 72 3.53 2.79 0.58
CA LEU A 72 4.53 1.82 0.11
C LEU A 72 3.92 0.47 -0.26
N LEU A 73 2.85 0.07 0.44
CA LEU A 73 2.13 -1.16 0.15
C LEU A 73 1.51 -1.11 -1.25
N ASP A 74 0.85 -0.01 -1.60
CA ASP A 74 0.24 0.16 -2.91
C ASP A 74 1.30 0.23 -4.00
N LEU A 75 2.40 0.96 -3.77
CA LEU A 75 3.53 1.01 -4.70
C LEU A 75 4.13 -0.38 -4.96
N VAL A 76 4.34 -1.20 -3.92
CA VAL A 76 4.86 -2.55 -4.07
C VAL A 76 3.89 -3.46 -4.83
N ARG A 77 2.59 -3.38 -4.54
CA ARG A 77 1.57 -4.12 -5.30
C ARG A 77 1.56 -3.74 -6.77
N ARG A 78 1.61 -2.45 -7.09
CA ARG A 78 1.73 -1.97 -8.48
C ARG A 78 2.98 -2.47 -9.17
N ILE A 79 4.12 -2.56 -8.46
CA ILE A 79 5.36 -3.12 -9.03
C ILE A 79 5.18 -4.61 -9.32
N VAL A 80 4.56 -5.36 -8.41
CA VAL A 80 4.24 -6.78 -8.61
C VAL A 80 3.37 -6.96 -9.86
N ASP A 81 2.29 -6.19 -9.97
CA ASP A 81 1.35 -6.23 -11.10
C ASP A 81 2.05 -5.81 -12.42
N ALA A 82 2.82 -4.73 -12.41
CA ALA A 82 3.52 -4.21 -13.59
C ALA A 82 4.60 -5.17 -14.09
N CYS A 83 5.29 -5.87 -13.19
CA CYS A 83 6.26 -6.89 -13.56
C CYS A 83 5.60 -8.23 -13.94
N GLY A 84 4.32 -8.43 -13.61
CA GLY A 84 3.58 -9.67 -13.85
C GLY A 84 4.16 -10.89 -13.12
N ILE A 85 4.86 -10.68 -12.01
CA ILE A 85 5.54 -11.76 -11.28
C ILE A 85 4.54 -12.71 -10.61
N ASP A 86 3.39 -12.19 -10.20
CA ASP A 86 2.27 -12.94 -9.67
C ASP A 86 1.69 -13.91 -10.73
N VAL A 87 1.44 -13.41 -11.94
CA VAL A 87 0.99 -14.21 -13.10
C VAL A 87 2.06 -15.23 -13.50
N GLU A 88 3.32 -14.83 -13.45
CA GLU A 88 4.45 -15.73 -13.72
C GLU A 88 4.49 -16.91 -12.73
N LEU A 89 4.27 -16.64 -11.45
CA LEU A 89 4.24 -17.65 -10.40
C LEU A 89 3.00 -18.54 -10.52
N ASP A 90 1.85 -17.99 -10.91
CA ASP A 90 0.60 -18.74 -11.08
C ASP A 90 0.61 -19.67 -12.28
N SER A 91 1.29 -19.28 -13.35
CA SER A 91 1.53 -20.14 -14.51
C SER A 91 2.63 -21.19 -14.28
N SER A 92 3.32 -21.17 -13.14
CA SER A 92 4.45 -22.05 -12.88
C SER A 92 4.00 -23.47 -12.53
N VAL A 93 4.61 -24.44 -13.21
CA VAL A 93 4.29 -25.87 -13.07
C VAL A 93 5.24 -26.59 -12.11
N SER A 94 6.18 -25.84 -11.54
CA SER A 94 7.13 -26.32 -10.55
C SER A 94 6.39 -26.66 -9.25
N PRO A 95 6.73 -27.77 -8.58
CA PRO A 95 6.21 -28.07 -7.25
C PRO A 95 6.50 -26.96 -6.21
N ALA A 96 7.52 -26.13 -6.47
CA ALA A 96 7.90 -25.01 -5.61
C ALA A 96 7.16 -23.70 -5.94
N ALA A 97 6.27 -23.68 -6.96
CA ALA A 97 5.54 -22.48 -7.36
C ALA A 97 4.73 -21.88 -6.20
N ARG A 98 3.98 -22.72 -5.47
CA ARG A 98 3.20 -22.29 -4.30
C ARG A 98 4.07 -21.62 -3.23
N ALA A 99 5.16 -22.26 -2.84
CA ALA A 99 6.09 -21.69 -1.85
C ALA A 99 6.71 -20.36 -2.32
N ARG A 100 6.96 -20.19 -3.62
CA ARG A 100 7.44 -18.90 -4.17
C ARG A 100 6.36 -17.83 -4.12
N ARG A 101 5.10 -18.16 -4.34
CA ARG A 101 3.97 -17.23 -4.16
C ARG A 101 3.82 -16.83 -2.70
N ASP A 102 3.87 -17.80 -1.79
CA ASP A 102 3.84 -17.56 -0.35
C ASP A 102 5.00 -16.64 0.09
N ASN A 103 6.19 -16.78 -0.51
CA ASN A 103 7.31 -15.86 -0.26
C ASN A 103 7.03 -14.42 -0.72
N LEU A 104 6.36 -14.24 -1.86
CA LEU A 104 5.97 -12.92 -2.33
C LEU A 104 4.94 -12.29 -1.39
N ASP A 105 3.98 -13.07 -0.89
CA ASP A 105 3.01 -12.62 0.11
C ASP A 105 3.67 -12.24 1.44
N LEU A 106 4.67 -13.02 1.88
CA LEU A 106 5.47 -12.69 3.07
C LEU A 106 6.26 -11.39 2.88
N PHE A 107 6.81 -11.14 1.68
CA PHE A 107 7.46 -9.88 1.37
C PHE A 107 6.48 -8.71 1.43
N VAL A 108 5.32 -8.82 0.79
CA VAL A 108 4.26 -7.79 0.82
C VAL A 108 3.80 -7.55 2.26
N LYS A 109 3.66 -8.60 3.06
CA LYS A 109 3.34 -8.51 4.49
C LYS A 109 4.42 -7.78 5.28
N ALA A 110 5.70 -8.09 5.05
CA ALA A 110 6.81 -7.40 5.71
C ALA A 110 6.82 -5.90 5.38
N VAL A 111 6.50 -5.51 4.13
CA VAL A 111 6.32 -4.10 3.75
C VAL A 111 5.13 -3.46 4.46
N ALA A 112 4.02 -4.19 4.61
CA ALA A 112 2.85 -3.70 5.34
C ALA A 112 3.09 -3.52 6.85
N GLU A 113 3.92 -4.39 7.43
CA GLU A 113 4.31 -4.34 8.85
C GLU A 113 5.44 -3.34 9.13
N PHE A 114 6.16 -2.88 8.10
CA PHE A 114 7.23 -1.91 8.25
C PHE A 114 6.71 -0.57 8.79
N GLN A 115 7.14 -0.24 10.00
CA GLN A 115 6.86 1.03 10.66
C GLN A 115 8.15 1.85 10.78
N SER A 116 8.04 3.15 10.52
CA SER A 116 9.16 4.09 10.69
C SER A 116 9.18 4.66 12.11
N LEU A 117 10.34 4.65 12.76
CA LEU A 117 10.57 5.26 14.07
C LEU A 117 10.30 6.77 14.08
N ASP A 118 10.60 7.44 12.96
CA ASP A 118 10.45 8.89 12.78
C ASP A 118 9.07 9.28 12.21
N GLY A 119 8.13 8.33 12.13
CA GLY A 119 6.73 8.56 11.75
C GLY A 119 6.46 8.66 10.24
N ALA A 120 7.48 8.80 9.40
CA ALA A 120 7.35 8.80 7.95
C ALA A 120 7.82 7.47 7.34
N VAL A 121 6.88 6.68 6.83
CA VAL A 121 7.15 5.45 6.07
C VAL A 121 7.47 5.85 4.63
N THR A 122 8.76 5.85 4.27
CA THR A 122 9.26 6.31 2.96
C THR A 122 10.04 5.21 2.24
N LEU A 123 10.12 5.29 0.91
CA LEU A 123 10.83 4.29 0.11
C LEU A 123 12.32 4.19 0.48
N PRO A 124 13.08 5.30 0.67
CA PRO A 124 14.47 5.20 1.14
C PRO A 124 14.61 4.52 2.50
N ALA A 125 13.66 4.74 3.42
CA ALA A 125 13.67 4.10 4.73
C ALA A 125 13.42 2.59 4.63
N LEU A 126 12.48 2.16 3.76
CA LEU A 126 12.25 0.74 3.48
C LEU A 126 13.49 0.08 2.88
N LEU A 127 14.14 0.72 1.90
CA LEU A 127 15.36 0.20 1.30
C LEU A 127 16.49 0.07 2.32
N ALA A 128 16.70 1.09 3.17
CA ALA A 128 17.69 1.04 4.23
C ALA A 128 17.39 -0.07 5.25
N TYR A 129 16.11 -0.29 5.59
CA TYR A 129 15.68 -1.38 6.44
C TYR A 129 15.98 -2.74 5.81
N LEU A 130 15.62 -2.95 4.54
CA LEU A 130 15.90 -4.20 3.82
C LEU A 130 17.40 -4.47 3.71
N THR A 131 18.22 -3.45 3.42
CA THR A 131 19.68 -3.57 3.43
C THR A 131 20.20 -3.94 4.82
N ALA A 132 19.70 -3.31 5.88
CA ALA A 132 20.13 -3.61 7.25
C ALA A 132 19.74 -5.04 7.68
N GLU A 133 18.56 -5.53 7.29
CA GLU A 133 18.15 -6.91 7.56
C GLU A 133 18.99 -7.94 6.79
N ASP A 134 19.44 -7.62 5.59
CA ASP A 134 20.33 -8.47 4.79
C ASP A 134 21.77 -8.49 5.36
N GLU A 135 22.30 -7.32 5.76
CA GLU A 135 23.67 -7.20 6.28
C GLU A 135 23.84 -7.65 7.74
N LEU A 136 22.85 -7.36 8.59
CA LEU A 136 22.96 -7.49 10.05
C LEU A 136 21.87 -8.39 10.67
N GLY A 137 20.76 -8.60 9.96
CA GLY A 137 19.60 -9.33 10.44
C GLY A 137 19.67 -10.83 10.18
N ASN A 138 18.50 -11.48 10.25
CA ASN A 138 18.34 -12.88 9.86
C ASN A 138 17.69 -13.02 8.47
N GLY A 139 17.53 -11.91 7.75
CA GLY A 139 16.67 -11.81 6.57
C GLY A 139 15.18 -11.84 6.90
N LEU A 140 14.35 -11.68 5.86
CA LEU A 140 12.89 -11.77 5.96
C LEU A 140 12.42 -13.21 6.15
N ASP A 141 11.18 -13.35 6.65
CA ASP A 141 10.52 -14.65 6.74
C ASP A 141 10.38 -15.30 5.34
N VAL A 142 10.69 -16.59 5.30
CA VAL A 142 10.57 -17.41 4.08
C VAL A 142 9.51 -18.47 4.34
N ALA A 143 8.63 -18.66 3.36
CA ALA A 143 7.61 -19.68 3.37
C ALA A 143 8.26 -21.04 3.58
N THR A 144 7.81 -21.73 4.63
CA THR A 144 8.25 -23.09 4.89
C THR A 144 7.41 -24.04 4.05
N PRO A 145 8.02 -25.01 3.34
CA PRO A 145 7.26 -26.10 2.75
C PRO A 145 6.42 -26.76 3.85
N SER A 146 5.18 -27.16 3.53
CA SER A 146 4.19 -27.65 4.51
C SER A 146 4.80 -28.61 5.54
N GLU A 147 4.30 -28.56 6.77
CA GLU A 147 4.85 -29.37 7.86
C GLU A 147 4.78 -30.89 7.62
N ALA A 148 3.84 -31.36 6.79
CA ALA A 148 3.50 -32.77 6.71
C ALA A 148 4.40 -33.62 5.77
N ASP A 149 4.98 -33.05 4.71
CA ASP A 149 5.71 -33.85 3.70
C ASP A 149 6.88 -33.08 3.07
N SER A 150 7.91 -32.77 3.86
CA SER A 150 9.11 -32.12 3.35
C SER A 150 10.39 -32.52 4.09
N VAL A 151 11.52 -32.53 3.37
CA VAL A 151 12.84 -32.66 3.99
C VAL A 151 13.20 -31.36 4.72
N LYS A 152 13.49 -31.45 6.02
CA LYS A 152 13.84 -30.29 6.84
C LYS A 152 15.36 -30.09 6.84
N LEU A 153 15.84 -28.99 6.27
CA LEU A 153 17.25 -28.61 6.27
C LEU A 153 17.51 -27.60 7.39
N LEU A 154 18.18 -28.04 8.45
CA LEU A 154 18.33 -27.30 9.70
C LEU A 154 19.79 -27.30 10.15
N THR A 155 20.17 -26.31 10.98
CA THR A 155 21.43 -26.39 11.73
C THR A 155 21.26 -27.33 12.93
N VAL A 156 22.36 -27.93 13.40
CA VAL A 156 22.34 -28.82 14.58
C VAL A 156 21.75 -28.11 15.81
N HIS A 157 22.03 -26.82 15.97
CA HIS A 157 21.48 -26.00 17.05
C HIS A 157 19.95 -25.90 16.99
N ARG A 158 19.38 -25.65 15.78
CA ARG A 158 17.91 -25.61 15.58
C ARG A 158 17.24 -26.97 15.71
N ALA A 159 18.00 -28.07 15.58
CA ALA A 159 17.48 -29.42 15.74
C ALA A 159 17.34 -29.87 17.21
N LYS A 160 17.87 -29.09 18.17
CA LYS A 160 17.82 -29.45 19.59
C LYS A 160 16.38 -29.57 20.09
N GLY A 161 16.04 -30.71 20.70
CA GLY A 161 14.69 -30.97 21.23
C GLY A 161 13.71 -31.54 20.21
N LEU A 162 14.10 -31.61 18.94
CA LEU A 162 13.33 -32.24 17.87
C LEU A 162 13.85 -33.66 17.60
N GLU A 163 13.06 -34.45 16.88
CA GLU A 163 13.38 -35.83 16.50
C GLU A 163 12.74 -36.20 15.15
N TRP A 164 13.42 -37.06 14.39
CA TRP A 164 12.97 -37.53 13.07
C TRP A 164 13.27 -39.02 12.90
N ASP A 165 12.52 -39.69 12.03
CA ASP A 165 12.73 -41.10 11.72
C ASP A 165 14.09 -41.35 11.08
N ALA A 166 14.49 -40.48 10.14
CA ALA A 166 15.80 -40.49 9.50
C ALA A 166 16.49 -39.12 9.60
N VAL A 167 17.79 -39.11 9.95
CA VAL A 167 18.61 -37.90 10.04
C VAL A 167 19.88 -38.05 9.21
N PHE A 168 20.17 -37.03 8.41
CA PHE A 168 21.37 -36.94 7.59
C PHE A 168 22.29 -35.84 8.14
N VAL A 169 23.43 -36.24 8.71
CA VAL A 169 24.48 -35.31 9.14
C VAL A 169 25.53 -35.24 8.05
N ALA A 170 25.38 -34.26 7.16
CA ALA A 170 26.25 -34.08 6.00
C ALA A 170 27.46 -33.19 6.32
N GLY A 171 28.62 -33.55 5.77
CA GLY A 171 29.83 -32.74 5.83
C GLY A 171 30.60 -32.82 7.14
N VAL A 172 30.62 -33.98 7.78
CA VAL A 172 31.38 -34.31 9.02
C VAL A 172 32.87 -34.49 8.70
N CYS A 173 33.48 -33.41 8.21
CA CYS A 173 34.89 -33.35 7.82
C CYS A 173 35.73 -32.71 8.92
N ARG A 174 37.04 -33.04 8.95
CA ARG A 174 38.02 -32.35 9.81
C ARG A 174 37.92 -30.83 9.64
N GLU A 175 38.10 -30.09 10.73
CA GLU A 175 38.04 -28.61 10.80
C GLU A 175 36.67 -27.99 10.46
N ARG A 176 35.65 -28.77 10.05
CA ARG A 176 34.27 -28.30 9.87
C ARG A 176 33.35 -28.77 10.98
N PHE A 177 33.32 -30.08 11.24
CA PHE A 177 32.52 -30.64 12.32
C PHE A 177 33.24 -31.85 12.94
N PRO A 178 33.88 -31.67 14.12
CA PRO A 178 33.86 -30.45 14.95
C PRO A 178 34.59 -29.26 14.31
N SER A 179 34.12 -28.05 14.63
CA SER A 179 34.79 -26.81 14.24
C SER A 179 36.06 -26.61 15.07
N THR A 180 37.14 -26.21 14.42
CA THR A 180 38.38 -25.77 15.10
C THR A 180 38.49 -24.26 15.20
N GLN A 181 37.50 -23.52 14.67
CA GLN A 181 37.44 -22.07 14.84
C GLN A 181 36.93 -21.77 16.24
N GLY A 182 37.83 -21.33 17.11
CA GLY A 182 37.49 -20.91 18.47
C GLY A 182 36.66 -19.63 18.46
N ARG A 183 35.87 -19.45 19.53
CA ARG A 183 35.09 -18.21 19.74
C ARG A 183 36.01 -17.02 20.01
N SER A 184 35.55 -15.82 19.70
CA SER A 184 36.22 -14.56 20.10
C SER A 184 36.39 -14.51 21.63
N ARG A 185 37.54 -14.01 22.09
CA ARG A 185 37.94 -14.07 23.51
C ARG A 185 38.28 -12.70 24.05
N TRP A 186 37.76 -12.35 25.22
CA TRP A 186 38.38 -11.33 26.06
C TRP A 186 39.75 -11.89 26.50
N PRO A 187 40.90 -11.23 26.21
CA PRO A 187 41.09 -9.78 26.14
C PRO A 187 41.33 -9.18 24.74
N ARG A 188 41.19 -9.97 23.66
CA ARG A 188 41.42 -9.49 22.27
C ARG A 188 40.13 -9.08 21.54
N GLY A 189 39.00 -9.62 21.95
CA GLY A 189 37.69 -9.32 21.39
C GLY A 189 37.02 -8.15 22.12
N HIS A 190 36.95 -7.00 21.47
CA HIS A 190 36.26 -5.81 21.97
C HIS A 190 34.75 -6.02 22.23
N ALA A 191 34.12 -6.93 21.48
CA ALA A 191 32.71 -7.29 21.63
C ALA A 191 32.44 -8.40 22.68
N VAL A 192 33.47 -8.89 23.39
CA VAL A 192 33.34 -10.01 24.33
C VAL A 192 33.48 -9.50 25.76
N LEU A 193 32.46 -9.77 26.59
CA LEU A 193 32.47 -9.39 28.01
C LEU A 193 33.59 -10.15 28.75
N PRO A 194 34.38 -9.48 29.63
CA PRO A 194 35.36 -10.14 30.48
C PRO A 194 34.76 -11.29 31.28
N THR A 195 35.41 -12.47 31.26
CA THR A 195 34.91 -13.68 31.95
C THR A 195 34.48 -13.42 33.39
N PRO A 196 35.24 -12.67 34.24
CA PRO A 196 34.85 -12.42 35.64
C PRO A 196 33.55 -11.62 35.81
N LEU A 197 33.08 -10.92 34.78
CA LEU A 197 31.83 -10.14 34.81
C LEU A 197 30.63 -10.95 34.31
N ARG A 198 30.83 -12.17 33.83
CA ARG A 198 29.76 -13.03 33.33
C ARG A 198 29.11 -13.81 34.48
N GLY A 199 27.80 -14.10 34.36
CA GLY A 199 27.08 -14.91 35.34
C GLY A 199 27.50 -16.40 35.36
N ASP A 200 28.04 -16.89 34.25
CA ASP A 200 28.55 -18.26 34.05
C ASP A 200 30.07 -18.37 34.24
N ALA A 201 30.70 -17.38 34.89
CA ALA A 201 32.16 -17.30 35.02
C ALA A 201 32.80 -18.56 35.64
N ALA A 202 32.09 -19.27 36.51
CA ALA A 202 32.61 -20.47 37.18
C ALA A 202 32.83 -21.66 36.22
N ASP A 203 32.11 -21.69 35.10
CA ASP A 203 32.19 -22.77 34.10
C ASP A 203 33.10 -22.42 32.92
N LEU A 204 33.67 -21.21 32.92
CA LEU A 204 34.44 -20.66 31.82
C LEU A 204 35.92 -20.50 32.17
N PRO A 205 36.83 -20.78 31.21
CA PRO A 205 38.24 -20.44 31.35
C PRO A 205 38.41 -18.94 31.63
N SER A 206 39.24 -18.63 32.61
CA SER A 206 39.47 -17.27 33.08
C SER A 206 40.97 -16.96 33.12
N LEU A 207 41.29 -15.68 33.00
CA LEU A 207 42.67 -15.24 32.98
C LEU A 207 43.25 -15.29 34.40
N GLY A 208 44.26 -16.14 34.62
CA GLY A 208 44.91 -16.31 35.93
C GLY A 208 45.90 -15.21 36.32
N GLY A 209 46.28 -14.33 35.39
CA GLY A 209 47.26 -13.27 35.58
C GLY A 209 47.44 -12.41 34.32
N TRP A 210 48.39 -11.46 34.30
CA TRP A 210 48.56 -10.52 33.19
C TRP A 210 49.83 -10.76 32.36
N ALA A 211 50.48 -11.91 32.51
CA ALA A 211 51.64 -12.27 31.72
C ALA A 211 51.23 -12.91 30.39
N ASN A 212 52.14 -12.90 29.40
CA ASN A 212 51.91 -13.58 28.13
C ASN A 212 51.66 -15.09 28.30
N THR A 213 52.25 -15.70 29.33
CA THR A 213 52.01 -17.11 29.69
C THR A 213 50.55 -17.36 30.07
N ASP A 214 49.92 -16.43 30.80
CA ASP A 214 48.52 -16.57 31.23
C ASP A 214 47.56 -16.49 30.04
N VAL A 215 47.88 -15.66 29.04
CA VAL A 215 47.13 -15.59 27.78
C VAL A 215 47.25 -16.89 26.99
N THR A 216 48.43 -17.53 26.99
CA THR A 216 48.63 -18.84 26.35
C THR A 216 47.81 -19.91 27.05
N THR A 217 47.87 -19.99 28.38
CA THR A 217 47.07 -20.92 29.19
C THR A 217 45.58 -20.74 28.95
N LEU A 218 45.08 -19.50 28.99
CA LEU A 218 43.68 -19.20 28.69
C LEU A 218 43.29 -19.70 27.29
N ASN A 219 44.18 -19.56 26.31
CA ASN A 219 43.88 -20.00 24.95
C ASN A 219 43.80 -21.52 24.82
N GLU A 220 44.62 -22.25 25.56
CA GLU A 220 44.62 -23.72 25.62
C GLU A 220 43.38 -24.24 26.35
N GLU A 221 43.09 -23.71 27.53
CA GLU A 221 41.88 -24.05 28.31
C GLU A 221 40.60 -23.74 27.52
N SER A 222 40.56 -22.59 26.84
CA SER A 222 39.43 -22.22 25.98
C SER A 222 39.28 -23.17 24.79
N ARG A 223 40.38 -23.61 24.16
CA ARG A 223 40.31 -24.62 23.08
C ARG A 223 39.78 -25.95 23.59
N ALA A 224 40.21 -26.38 24.78
CA ALA A 224 39.72 -27.60 25.40
C ALA A 224 38.23 -27.49 25.74
N HIS A 225 37.79 -26.35 26.28
CA HIS A 225 36.39 -26.05 26.55
C HIS A 225 35.54 -26.05 25.26
N ASP A 226 35.99 -25.32 24.23
CA ASP A 226 35.32 -25.27 22.92
C ASP A 226 35.19 -26.69 22.31
N ALA A 227 36.20 -27.55 22.45
CA ALA A 227 36.15 -28.93 21.96
C ALA A 227 35.10 -29.80 22.70
N VAL A 228 34.90 -29.57 24.00
CA VAL A 228 33.84 -30.24 24.77
C VAL A 228 32.45 -29.76 24.33
N GLU A 229 32.30 -28.46 24.06
CA GLU A 229 31.04 -27.91 23.51
C GLU A 229 30.72 -28.49 22.12
N GLU A 230 31.71 -28.58 21.23
CA GLU A 230 31.54 -29.22 19.93
C GLU A 230 31.18 -30.71 20.06
N LEU A 231 31.76 -31.42 21.05
CA LEU A 231 31.38 -32.81 21.34
C LEU A 231 29.92 -32.92 21.78
N ARG A 232 29.43 -31.99 22.62
CA ARG A 232 28.00 -31.92 23.00
C ARG A 232 27.12 -31.66 21.78
N LEU A 233 27.57 -30.80 20.86
CA LEU A 233 26.87 -30.54 19.61
C LEU A 233 26.82 -31.79 18.72
N GLY A 234 27.92 -32.55 18.63
CA GLY A 234 27.98 -33.86 17.98
C GLY A 234 26.98 -34.86 18.58
N TYR A 235 26.93 -34.95 19.91
CA TYR A 235 25.94 -35.77 20.62
C TYR A 235 24.51 -35.37 20.28
N VAL A 236 24.20 -34.06 20.27
CA VAL A 236 22.88 -33.58 19.86
C VAL A 236 22.55 -34.03 18.44
N ALA A 237 23.45 -33.81 17.48
CA ALA A 237 23.25 -34.17 16.07
C ALA A 237 22.92 -35.66 15.89
N PHE A 238 23.71 -36.54 16.51
CA PHE A 238 23.59 -37.98 16.30
C PHE A 238 22.39 -38.59 17.04
N THR A 239 21.90 -37.95 18.10
CA THR A 239 20.76 -38.43 18.88
C THR A 239 19.41 -37.89 18.42
N ARG A 240 19.34 -37.17 17.28
CA ARG A 240 18.06 -36.72 16.70
C ARG A 240 17.32 -37.81 15.93
N ALA A 241 18.03 -38.87 15.52
CA ALA A 241 17.47 -39.98 14.74
C ALA A 241 16.74 -40.98 15.63
N ARG A 242 15.50 -41.34 15.28
CA ARG A 242 14.75 -42.44 15.91
C ARG A 242 15.11 -43.80 15.33
N HIS A 243 15.30 -43.88 14.02
CA HIS A 243 15.49 -45.14 13.31
C HIS A 243 16.76 -45.20 12.48
N THR A 244 17.09 -44.14 11.74
CA THR A 244 18.23 -44.17 10.80
C THR A 244 19.07 -42.91 10.90
N LEU A 245 20.39 -43.10 11.06
CA LEU A 245 21.37 -42.02 11.06
C LEU A 245 22.34 -42.21 9.89
N TRP A 246 22.42 -41.21 9.02
CA TRP A 246 23.40 -41.12 7.94
C TRP A 246 24.45 -40.08 8.28
N VAL A 247 25.72 -40.46 8.19
CA VAL A 247 26.86 -39.55 8.45
C VAL A 247 27.80 -39.57 7.26
N SER A 248 27.98 -38.42 6.62
CA SER A 248 28.81 -38.31 5.42
C SER A 248 29.83 -37.19 5.51
N SER A 249 30.91 -37.33 4.75
CA SER A 249 31.98 -36.34 4.59
C SER A 249 32.40 -36.29 3.12
N HIS A 250 33.14 -35.25 2.78
CA HIS A 250 33.74 -35.08 1.45
C HIS A 250 35.21 -34.72 1.57
N VAL A 251 35.99 -35.16 0.59
CA VAL A 251 37.46 -34.97 0.55
C VAL A 251 37.84 -33.60 -0.02
N TRP A 252 37.12 -33.11 -1.04
CA TRP A 252 37.50 -31.91 -1.78
C TRP A 252 36.52 -30.75 -1.57
N ARG A 253 37.04 -29.51 -1.48
CA ARG A 253 36.24 -28.28 -1.36
C ARG A 253 36.66 -27.27 -2.43
N PRO A 254 35.73 -26.55 -3.08
CA PRO A 254 36.10 -25.56 -4.11
C PRO A 254 37.07 -24.46 -3.63
N SER A 255 37.12 -24.18 -2.32
CA SER A 255 37.91 -23.09 -1.74
C SER A 255 39.25 -23.51 -1.12
N ARG A 256 39.64 -24.79 -1.15
CA ARG A 256 40.82 -25.28 -0.41
C ARG A 256 41.73 -26.16 -1.28
N GLN A 257 43.04 -25.91 -1.28
CA GLN A 257 43.99 -26.74 -2.05
C GLN A 257 44.20 -28.14 -1.49
N LYS A 258 44.20 -28.29 -0.16
CA LYS A 258 44.43 -29.57 0.52
C LYS A 258 43.13 -30.34 0.74
N PRO A 259 43.15 -31.68 0.62
CA PRO A 259 41.98 -32.51 0.92
C PRO A 259 41.63 -32.46 2.42
N VAL A 260 40.35 -32.65 2.71
CA VAL A 260 39.78 -32.68 4.06
C VAL A 260 39.16 -34.05 4.30
N GLY A 261 39.78 -34.88 5.12
CA GLY A 261 39.25 -36.23 5.41
C GLY A 261 38.06 -36.24 6.39
N PRO A 262 37.50 -37.43 6.62
CA PRO A 262 36.59 -37.73 7.74
C PRO A 262 37.09 -37.16 9.06
N SER A 263 36.20 -36.52 9.84
CA SER A 263 36.55 -36.03 11.17
C SER A 263 36.57 -37.15 12.22
N ASP A 264 37.07 -36.84 13.40
CA ASP A 264 37.07 -37.76 14.53
C ASP A 264 35.64 -38.18 14.92
N PHE A 265 34.63 -37.34 14.70
CA PHE A 265 33.22 -37.71 14.95
C PHE A 265 32.75 -38.81 13.99
N GLN A 266 33.15 -38.76 12.73
CA GLN A 266 32.81 -39.82 11.77
C GLN A 266 33.61 -41.10 12.03
N GLN A 267 34.82 -41.00 12.57
CA GLN A 267 35.59 -42.16 13.03
C GLN A 267 34.85 -42.89 14.17
N VAL A 268 34.27 -42.17 15.14
CA VAL A 268 33.44 -42.78 16.19
C VAL A 268 32.26 -43.57 15.60
N VAL A 269 31.61 -43.03 14.56
CA VAL A 269 30.52 -43.74 13.86
C VAL A 269 31.04 -45.00 13.17
N ARG A 270 32.20 -44.93 12.51
CA ARG A 270 32.85 -46.08 11.87
C ARG A 270 33.20 -47.16 12.89
N GLU A 271 33.76 -46.79 14.04
CA GLU A 271 34.10 -47.72 15.13
C GLU A 271 32.83 -48.37 15.71
N ALA A 272 31.75 -47.61 15.87
CA ALA A 272 30.45 -48.14 16.29
C ALA A 272 29.91 -49.18 15.28
N LEU A 273 29.88 -48.85 13.98
CA LEU A 273 29.48 -49.79 12.92
C LEU A 273 30.31 -51.08 12.96
N GLN A 274 31.63 -50.96 13.09
CA GLN A 274 32.52 -52.12 13.21
C GLN A 274 32.20 -52.98 14.42
N SER A 275 31.84 -52.37 15.56
CA SER A 275 31.43 -53.11 16.77
C SER A 275 30.13 -53.89 16.58
N TRP A 276 29.27 -53.45 15.64
CA TRP A 276 28.03 -54.14 15.25
C TRP A 276 28.24 -55.17 14.13
N GLY A 277 29.47 -55.33 13.64
CA GLY A 277 29.78 -56.20 12.50
C GLY A 277 29.42 -55.59 11.14
N GLU A 278 29.11 -54.30 11.11
CA GLU A 278 28.79 -53.55 9.89
C GLU A 278 30.01 -52.78 9.36
N ARG A 279 29.89 -52.27 8.14
CA ARG A 279 30.92 -51.44 7.50
C ARG A 279 30.26 -50.22 6.87
N PRO A 280 30.96 -49.07 6.80
CA PRO A 280 30.47 -47.92 6.04
C PRO A 280 30.25 -48.30 4.57
N ASP A 281 29.20 -47.78 3.95
CA ASP A 281 28.91 -47.98 2.52
C ASP A 281 30.07 -47.50 1.64
N ALA A 282 30.67 -46.37 2.01
CA ALA A 282 31.85 -45.81 1.38
C ALA A 282 32.74 -45.12 2.41
N TRP A 283 34.05 -45.27 2.27
CA TRP A 283 35.05 -44.55 3.06
C TRP A 283 36.16 -44.06 2.15
N LEU A 284 36.41 -42.75 2.16
CA LEU A 284 37.46 -42.11 1.38
C LEU A 284 38.49 -41.50 2.32
N ASP A 285 39.71 -42.02 2.25
CA ASP A 285 40.85 -41.40 2.92
C ASP A 285 41.36 -40.21 2.07
N PRO A 286 41.77 -39.10 2.71
CA PRO A 286 42.27 -37.94 1.98
C PRO A 286 43.58 -38.32 1.26
N PRO A 287 43.71 -38.07 -0.07
CA PRO A 287 44.93 -38.38 -0.81
C PRO A 287 46.08 -37.48 -0.36
N ALA A 288 47.31 -38.01 -0.36
CA ALA A 288 48.48 -37.26 0.12
C ALA A 288 48.99 -36.22 -0.90
N ASP A 289 49.01 -36.57 -2.19
CA ASP A 289 49.75 -35.83 -3.23
C ASP A 289 48.92 -35.55 -4.50
N GLU A 290 47.59 -35.50 -4.38
CA GLU A 290 46.70 -35.15 -5.50
C GLU A 290 46.29 -33.67 -5.45
N PRO A 291 46.26 -32.96 -6.58
CA PRO A 291 45.71 -31.60 -6.64
C PRO A 291 44.18 -31.65 -6.51
N ASN A 292 43.59 -30.61 -5.90
CA ASN A 292 42.14 -30.54 -5.78
C ASN A 292 41.45 -30.41 -7.15
N PRO A 293 40.65 -31.40 -7.57
CA PRO A 293 39.99 -31.40 -8.88
C PRO A 293 38.92 -30.32 -9.03
N LEU A 294 38.44 -29.73 -7.93
CA LEU A 294 37.43 -28.68 -7.93
C LEU A 294 38.01 -27.28 -8.21
N LEU A 295 39.33 -27.10 -8.12
CA LEU A 295 39.97 -25.81 -8.39
C LEU A 295 40.07 -25.50 -9.88
N ASP A 296 40.21 -26.52 -10.73
CA ASP A 296 40.23 -26.37 -12.20
C ASP A 296 38.82 -26.18 -12.79
N GLY A 297 37.77 -26.30 -11.96
CA GLY A 297 36.38 -26.41 -12.40
C GLY A 297 35.57 -25.12 -12.35
N ARG A 298 36.12 -23.93 -12.67
CA ARG A 298 35.26 -22.77 -12.94
C ARG A 298 34.48 -23.05 -14.22
N ARG A 299 33.28 -23.62 -14.08
CA ARG A 299 32.36 -23.84 -15.19
C ARG A 299 31.92 -22.46 -15.68
N ALA A 300 32.50 -22.02 -16.80
CA ALA A 300 31.97 -20.87 -17.51
C ALA A 300 30.54 -21.21 -17.94
N VAL A 301 29.58 -20.44 -17.42
CA VAL A 301 28.20 -20.51 -17.89
C VAL A 301 28.13 -19.54 -19.09
N PRO A 302 27.66 -19.99 -20.26
CA PRO A 302 27.49 -19.10 -21.39
C PRO A 302 26.51 -17.98 -21.02
N TRP A 303 26.82 -16.75 -21.43
CA TRP A 303 25.90 -15.62 -21.38
C TRP A 303 25.82 -15.01 -22.79
N PRO A 304 24.62 -14.90 -23.39
CA PRO A 304 23.30 -15.25 -22.83
C PRO A 304 23.12 -16.76 -22.58
N VAL A 305 22.19 -17.09 -21.67
CA VAL A 305 21.81 -18.48 -21.39
C VAL A 305 20.88 -18.94 -22.51
N ASP A 306 21.28 -19.97 -23.25
CA ASP A 306 20.48 -20.55 -24.35
C ASP A 306 19.49 -21.61 -23.87
N GLU A 307 19.63 -22.08 -22.63
CA GLU A 307 18.74 -23.08 -22.03
C GLU A 307 17.36 -22.46 -21.72
N GLN A 308 16.31 -23.01 -22.33
CA GLN A 308 14.93 -22.66 -22.00
C GLN A 308 14.37 -23.68 -20.99
N THR A 309 13.84 -23.19 -19.88
CA THR A 309 13.18 -24.04 -18.88
C THR A 309 11.87 -24.60 -19.43
N ALA A 310 11.35 -25.66 -18.81
CA ALA A 310 10.05 -26.21 -19.16
C ALA A 310 8.93 -25.16 -19.00
N GLU A 311 9.04 -24.29 -17.99
CA GLU A 311 8.14 -23.15 -17.79
C GLU A 311 8.23 -22.15 -18.94
N ALA A 312 9.44 -21.79 -19.38
CA ALA A 312 9.63 -20.85 -20.50
C ALA A 312 9.03 -21.41 -21.79
N LEU A 313 9.26 -22.69 -22.08
CA LEU A 313 8.71 -23.35 -23.26
C LEU A 313 7.17 -23.36 -23.26
N ARG A 314 6.53 -23.67 -22.13
CA ARG A 314 5.05 -23.62 -22.02
C ARG A 314 4.49 -22.21 -22.22
N ARG A 315 5.18 -21.18 -21.73
CA ARG A 315 4.75 -19.79 -21.92
C ARG A 315 4.87 -19.38 -23.39
N ILE A 316 5.92 -19.82 -24.08
CA ILE A 316 6.09 -19.60 -25.52
C ILE A 316 4.97 -20.30 -26.29
N GLU A 317 4.71 -21.57 -26.00
CA GLU A 317 3.62 -22.36 -26.61
C GLU A 317 2.25 -21.72 -26.38
N ALA A 318 1.92 -21.35 -25.13
CA ALA A 318 0.68 -20.66 -24.81
C ALA A 318 0.55 -19.31 -25.54
N ALA A 319 1.63 -18.54 -25.62
CA ALA A 319 1.65 -17.27 -26.34
C ALA A 319 1.50 -17.45 -27.86
N GLU A 320 1.97 -18.55 -28.43
CA GLU A 320 1.74 -18.90 -29.83
C GLU A 320 0.27 -19.27 -30.06
N LEU A 321 -0.31 -20.14 -29.22
CA LEU A 321 -1.73 -20.51 -29.28
C LEU A 321 -2.66 -19.29 -29.20
N VAL A 322 -2.40 -18.36 -28.28
CA VAL A 322 -3.19 -17.13 -28.15
C VAL A 322 -3.04 -16.24 -29.39
N ARG A 323 -1.83 -16.13 -29.96
CA ARG A 323 -1.61 -15.33 -31.18
C ARG A 323 -2.30 -15.95 -32.40
N GLU A 324 -2.27 -17.26 -32.52
CA GLU A 324 -2.98 -18.00 -33.57
C GLU A 324 -4.49 -17.84 -33.44
N ALA A 325 -5.03 -17.99 -32.23
CA ALA A 325 -6.44 -17.75 -31.94
C ALA A 325 -6.83 -16.30 -32.27
N ALA A 326 -6.08 -15.30 -31.80
CA ALA A 326 -6.33 -13.89 -32.08
C ALA A 326 -6.30 -13.54 -33.57
N ALA A 327 -5.50 -14.25 -34.38
CA ALA A 327 -5.44 -14.06 -35.82
C ALA A 327 -6.58 -14.76 -36.58
N THR A 328 -7.24 -15.74 -35.96
CA THR A 328 -8.28 -16.59 -36.58
C THR A 328 -9.69 -16.33 -36.05
N LEU A 329 -9.82 -15.60 -34.94
CA LEU A 329 -11.09 -15.16 -34.37
C LEU A 329 -11.79 -14.17 -35.31
N ASP A 330 -12.83 -14.65 -35.98
CA ASP A 330 -13.92 -13.85 -36.57
C ASP A 330 -15.19 -14.01 -35.70
N ASP A 331 -16.12 -13.06 -35.75
CA ASP A 331 -17.39 -13.07 -34.98
C ASP A 331 -18.24 -14.34 -35.27
N ASP A 332 -18.02 -14.97 -36.42
CA ASP A 332 -18.71 -16.18 -36.91
C ASP A 332 -17.96 -17.49 -36.58
N THR A 333 -16.86 -17.46 -35.81
CA THR A 333 -16.09 -18.66 -35.48
C THR A 333 -16.90 -19.57 -34.56
N GLN A 334 -17.29 -20.75 -35.07
CA GLN A 334 -18.01 -21.72 -34.24
C GLN A 334 -17.09 -22.25 -33.12
N PRO A 335 -17.62 -22.39 -31.88
CA PRO A 335 -16.89 -23.04 -30.80
C PRO A 335 -16.42 -24.42 -31.26
N ALA A 336 -15.25 -24.85 -30.77
CA ALA A 336 -14.81 -26.23 -30.92
C ALA A 336 -15.89 -27.22 -30.45
N ASP A 337 -15.82 -28.48 -30.88
CA ASP A 337 -16.64 -29.57 -30.30
C ASP A 337 -16.22 -29.79 -28.84
N LEU A 338 -16.72 -28.93 -27.95
CA LEU A 338 -16.52 -28.99 -26.50
C LEU A 338 -17.51 -29.97 -25.89
N ASP A 339 -17.09 -30.71 -24.88
CA ASP A 339 -18.03 -31.50 -24.08
C ASP A 339 -18.87 -30.61 -23.15
N LEU A 340 -19.83 -31.21 -22.43
CA LEU A 340 -20.72 -30.46 -21.53
C LEU A 340 -19.98 -29.79 -20.36
N VAL A 341 -18.89 -30.41 -19.88
CA VAL A 341 -18.09 -29.88 -18.77
C VAL A 341 -17.26 -28.70 -19.25
N GLU A 342 -16.60 -28.85 -20.40
CA GLU A 342 -15.83 -27.79 -21.05
C GLU A 342 -16.72 -26.60 -21.43
N THR A 343 -17.91 -26.86 -21.97
CA THR A 343 -18.89 -25.80 -22.29
C THR A 343 -19.31 -25.02 -21.04
N SER A 344 -19.51 -25.71 -19.92
CA SER A 344 -19.87 -25.06 -18.65
C SER A 344 -18.72 -24.20 -18.12
N LEU A 345 -17.49 -24.70 -18.20
CA LEU A 345 -16.29 -23.96 -17.79
C LEU A 345 -16.06 -22.71 -18.63
N VAL A 346 -16.23 -22.80 -19.96
CA VAL A 346 -16.13 -21.65 -20.86
C VAL A 346 -17.20 -20.61 -20.54
N ALA A 347 -18.45 -21.03 -20.30
CA ALA A 347 -19.51 -20.11 -19.92
C ALA A 347 -19.24 -19.40 -18.57
N GLU A 348 -18.56 -20.06 -17.63
CA GLU A 348 -18.09 -19.43 -16.38
C GLU A 348 -17.02 -18.37 -16.67
N TRP A 349 -16.05 -18.67 -17.53
CA TRP A 349 -15.02 -17.71 -17.96
C TRP A 349 -15.61 -16.52 -18.71
N ASP A 350 -16.55 -16.73 -19.63
CA ASP A 350 -17.22 -15.66 -20.37
C ASP A 350 -17.97 -14.72 -19.41
N ALA A 351 -18.70 -15.29 -18.44
CA ALA A 351 -19.41 -14.49 -17.44
C ALA A 351 -18.47 -13.71 -16.50
N GLU A 352 -17.28 -14.24 -16.21
CA GLU A 352 -16.24 -13.54 -15.44
C GLU A 352 -15.58 -12.44 -16.27
N LEU A 353 -15.22 -12.74 -17.52
CA LEU A 353 -14.65 -11.78 -18.47
C LEU A 353 -15.61 -10.61 -18.73
N ASP A 354 -16.89 -10.87 -18.95
CA ASP A 354 -17.90 -9.82 -19.16
C ASP A 354 -17.98 -8.86 -17.98
N ARG A 355 -17.87 -9.37 -16.75
CA ARG A 355 -17.86 -8.53 -15.53
C ARG A 355 -16.58 -7.72 -15.43
N LEU A 356 -15.43 -8.34 -15.63
CA LEU A 356 -14.13 -7.66 -15.57
C LEU A 356 -13.98 -6.59 -16.66
N LEU A 357 -14.48 -6.88 -17.87
CA LEU A 357 -14.49 -5.91 -18.98
C LEU A 357 -15.47 -4.76 -18.71
N ALA A 358 -16.64 -5.03 -18.13
CA ALA A 358 -17.57 -3.98 -17.73
C ALA A 358 -16.98 -3.07 -16.64
N GLU A 359 -16.28 -3.65 -15.65
CA GLU A 359 -15.57 -2.92 -14.60
C GLU A 359 -14.43 -2.08 -15.20
N ALA A 360 -13.57 -2.67 -16.04
CA ALA A 360 -12.49 -1.94 -16.70
C ALA A 360 -13.00 -0.81 -17.61
N ALA A 361 -14.13 -1.02 -18.30
CA ALA A 361 -14.77 0.03 -19.09
C ALA A 361 -15.33 1.16 -18.23
N ALA A 362 -15.86 0.85 -17.04
CA ALA A 362 -16.34 1.84 -16.09
C ALA A 362 -15.19 2.65 -15.48
N ASP A 363 -14.09 2.01 -15.10
CA ASP A 363 -12.90 2.68 -14.57
C ASP A 363 -12.20 3.56 -15.61
N GLY A 364 -12.26 3.17 -16.88
CA GLY A 364 -11.75 3.94 -18.02
C GLY A 364 -12.70 5.01 -18.54
N ALA A 365 -13.89 5.19 -17.96
CA ALA A 365 -14.87 6.15 -18.44
C ALA A 365 -14.41 7.60 -18.17
N ASP A 366 -14.44 8.44 -19.22
CA ASP A 366 -14.15 9.88 -19.10
C ASP A 366 -15.20 10.63 -18.25
N VAL A 367 -16.35 10.01 -18.00
CA VAL A 367 -17.48 10.59 -17.27
C VAL A 367 -17.66 9.84 -15.94
N VAL A 368 -17.49 10.56 -14.83
CA VAL A 368 -17.77 10.06 -13.49
C VAL A 368 -19.18 10.47 -13.08
N ASP A 369 -20.08 9.51 -12.94
CA ASP A 369 -21.42 9.75 -12.44
C ASP A 369 -21.38 10.07 -10.93
N VAL A 370 -21.72 11.31 -10.58
CA VAL A 370 -21.76 11.75 -9.18
C VAL A 370 -23.21 11.69 -8.69
N PRO A 371 -23.57 10.76 -7.78
CA PRO A 371 -24.93 10.65 -7.29
C PRO A 371 -25.30 11.90 -6.48
N LEU A 372 -26.50 12.46 -6.74
CA LEU A 372 -27.00 13.57 -5.94
C LEU A 372 -27.25 13.12 -4.49
N PRO A 373 -26.98 13.99 -3.49
CA PRO A 373 -27.31 13.70 -2.11
C PRO A 373 -28.81 13.45 -1.92
N ALA A 374 -29.16 12.62 -0.94
CA ALA A 374 -30.56 12.29 -0.63
C ALA A 374 -31.43 13.52 -0.29
N SER A 375 -30.82 14.63 0.14
CA SER A 375 -31.48 15.93 0.28
C SER A 375 -30.59 17.08 -0.17
N LEU A 376 -31.19 18.08 -0.81
CA LEU A 376 -30.52 19.31 -1.25
C LEU A 376 -31.01 20.50 -0.40
N SER A 377 -30.13 21.45 -0.10
CA SER A 377 -30.57 22.75 0.41
C SER A 377 -31.07 23.65 -0.71
N ALA A 378 -31.86 24.68 -0.40
CA ALA A 378 -32.28 25.68 -1.39
C ALA A 378 -31.08 26.33 -2.12
N THR A 379 -29.98 26.57 -1.39
CA THR A 379 -28.74 27.11 -1.97
C THR A 379 -28.00 26.08 -2.84
N ALA A 380 -28.02 24.80 -2.48
CA ALA A 380 -27.48 23.73 -3.32
C ALA A 380 -28.28 23.60 -4.63
N LEU A 381 -29.61 23.77 -4.57
CA LEU A 381 -30.49 23.79 -5.74
C LEU A 381 -30.13 24.93 -6.71
N ALA A 382 -29.91 26.14 -6.19
CA ALA A 382 -29.51 27.29 -6.98
C ALA A 382 -28.16 27.06 -7.69
N ARG A 383 -27.19 26.49 -6.98
CA ARG A 383 -25.90 26.12 -7.57
C ARG A 383 -26.01 25.05 -8.64
N LEU A 384 -26.86 24.04 -8.42
CA LEU A 384 -27.14 23.00 -9.41
C LEU A 384 -27.80 23.58 -10.67
N ARG A 385 -28.60 24.64 -10.57
CA ARG A 385 -29.16 25.36 -11.72
C ARG A 385 -28.07 26.15 -12.47
N ASP A 386 -27.25 26.89 -11.73
CA ASP A 386 -26.31 27.85 -12.31
C ASP A 386 -25.13 27.17 -13.03
N ASP A 387 -24.57 26.12 -12.43
CA ASP A 387 -23.43 25.40 -12.99
C ASP A 387 -23.43 23.94 -12.48
N ARG A 388 -24.05 23.05 -13.26
CA ARG A 388 -24.14 21.61 -12.95
C ARG A 388 -22.78 20.95 -12.84
N ASP A 389 -21.87 21.27 -13.75
CA ASP A 389 -20.54 20.64 -13.83
C ASP A 389 -19.67 21.05 -12.64
N SER A 390 -19.74 22.32 -12.23
CA SER A 390 -19.05 22.80 -11.04
C SER A 390 -19.64 22.21 -9.76
N PHE A 391 -20.97 22.09 -9.66
CA PHE A 391 -21.61 21.43 -8.53
C PHE A 391 -21.22 19.95 -8.42
N ALA A 392 -21.19 19.22 -9.54
CA ALA A 392 -20.74 17.82 -9.57
C ALA A 392 -19.27 17.68 -9.17
N ARG A 393 -18.38 18.58 -9.65
CA ARG A 393 -16.97 18.61 -9.23
C ARG A 393 -16.80 18.86 -7.73
N ASP A 394 -17.56 19.81 -7.17
CA ASP A 394 -17.55 20.11 -5.74
C ASP A 394 -18.02 18.93 -4.89
N LEU A 395 -19.01 18.16 -5.39
CA LEU A 395 -19.52 16.98 -4.72
C LEU A 395 -18.56 15.78 -4.82
N ALA A 396 -17.91 15.59 -5.97
CA ALA A 396 -16.89 14.56 -6.17
C ALA A 396 -15.62 14.81 -5.35
N ARG A 397 -15.24 16.08 -5.14
CA ARG A 397 -14.09 16.48 -4.33
C ARG A 397 -14.43 17.66 -3.42
N PRO A 398 -15.01 17.40 -2.24
CA PRO A 398 -15.36 18.44 -1.29
C PRO A 398 -14.11 19.13 -0.76
N MET A 399 -13.78 20.31 -1.30
CA MET A 399 -12.64 21.09 -0.84
C MET A 399 -13.02 21.97 0.36
N PRO A 400 -12.20 22.03 1.42
CA PRO A 400 -12.40 22.98 2.51
C PRO A 400 -12.43 24.40 1.95
N ARG A 401 -13.53 25.13 2.16
CA ARG A 401 -13.63 26.52 1.73
C ARG A 401 -13.10 27.44 2.83
N PRO A 402 -12.31 28.47 2.48
CA PRO A 402 -11.89 29.46 3.46
C PRO A 402 -13.12 30.14 4.07
N PRO A 403 -13.17 30.36 5.39
CA PRO A 403 -14.30 31.00 6.04
C PRO A 403 -14.47 32.42 5.48
N SER A 404 -15.65 32.69 4.89
CA SER A 404 -16.00 34.01 4.40
C SER A 404 -16.44 34.93 5.55
N PRO A 405 -15.81 36.10 5.76
CA PRO A 405 -16.24 37.08 6.77
C PRO A 405 -17.71 37.50 6.61
N SER A 406 -18.16 37.69 5.36
CA SER A 406 -19.55 38.10 5.07
C SER A 406 -20.59 37.01 5.38
N ALA A 407 -20.21 35.73 5.27
CA ALA A 407 -21.08 34.61 5.63
C ALA A 407 -21.23 34.52 7.16
N ARG A 408 -20.13 34.69 7.93
CA ARG A 408 -20.19 34.75 9.40
C ARG A 408 -21.08 35.89 9.89
N PHE A 409 -20.98 37.05 9.25
CA PHE A 409 -21.78 38.23 9.57
C PHE A 409 -23.28 38.01 9.34
N GLY A 410 -23.65 37.41 8.21
CA GLY A 410 -25.03 37.02 7.91
C GLY A 410 -25.61 36.09 8.98
N THR A 411 -24.94 34.97 9.26
CA THR A 411 -25.41 33.98 10.25
C THR A 411 -25.60 34.59 11.65
N ARG A 412 -24.71 35.50 12.08
CA ARG A 412 -24.85 36.21 13.37
C ARG A 412 -26.08 37.13 13.41
N PHE A 413 -26.41 37.79 12.31
CA PHE A 413 -27.61 38.62 12.21
C PHE A 413 -28.89 37.77 12.31
N HIS A 414 -28.98 36.66 11.56
CA HIS A 414 -30.15 35.75 11.63
C HIS A 414 -30.37 35.19 13.04
N ALA A 415 -29.29 34.74 13.70
CA ALA A 415 -29.35 34.26 15.08
C ALA A 415 -29.84 35.34 16.07
N TRP A 416 -29.48 36.62 15.85
CA TRP A 416 -29.99 37.72 16.65
C TRP A 416 -31.48 37.96 16.43
N VAL A 417 -31.95 37.91 15.17
CA VAL A 417 -33.38 38.12 14.87
C VAL A 417 -34.24 36.98 15.44
N GLU A 418 -33.78 35.74 15.33
CA GLU A 418 -34.42 34.56 15.95
C GLU A 418 -34.54 34.74 17.47
N ALA A 419 -33.46 35.15 18.13
CA ALA A 419 -33.45 35.41 19.58
C ALA A 419 -34.38 36.56 19.98
N ARG A 420 -34.53 37.60 19.13
CA ARG A 420 -35.40 38.75 19.39
C ARG A 420 -36.88 38.36 19.41
N PHE A 421 -37.33 37.51 18.49
CA PHE A 421 -38.74 37.13 18.36
C PHE A 421 -39.11 35.86 19.14
N GLY A 422 -38.15 35.23 19.83
CA GLY A 422 -38.41 34.30 20.93
C GLY A 422 -38.91 32.91 20.54
N GLN A 423 -38.63 32.44 19.32
CA GLN A 423 -39.00 31.10 18.84
C GLN A 423 -37.74 30.22 18.73
N GLN A 424 -37.15 29.79 19.85
CA GLN A 424 -36.05 28.81 19.81
C GLN A 424 -36.61 27.39 19.66
N GLU A 425 -36.56 26.84 18.45
CA GLU A 425 -36.70 25.39 18.22
C GLU A 425 -35.33 24.68 18.24
N LEU A 426 -35.34 23.36 18.49
CA LEU A 426 -34.13 22.54 18.64
C LEU A 426 -33.26 22.58 17.37
N MET A 427 -31.96 22.86 17.51
CA MET A 427 -30.98 22.86 16.41
C MET A 427 -30.78 21.45 15.83
N ASP A 428 -30.65 21.35 14.50
CA ASP A 428 -30.31 20.11 13.79
C ASP A 428 -28.79 19.83 13.91
N PRO A 429 -28.35 18.59 14.20
CA PRO A 429 -26.93 18.22 14.24
C PRO A 429 -26.10 18.60 13.00
N ASP A 430 -26.70 18.73 11.81
CA ASP A 430 -25.99 19.17 10.59
C ASP A 430 -25.73 20.70 10.56
N GLU A 431 -26.35 21.47 11.47
CA GLU A 431 -26.20 22.93 11.61
C GLU A 431 -25.24 23.32 12.75
N LEU A 432 -24.58 22.34 13.39
CA LEU A 432 -23.66 22.58 14.50
C LEU A 432 -22.50 23.51 14.07
N PRO A 433 -22.38 24.71 14.66
CA PRO A 433 -21.29 25.63 14.35
C PRO A 433 -19.97 24.99 14.77
N GLY A 434 -19.09 24.75 13.80
CA GLY A 434 -17.71 24.39 14.06
C GLY A 434 -17.08 25.40 15.02
N ARG A 435 -16.60 24.92 16.18
CA ARG A 435 -15.91 25.73 17.19
C ARG A 435 -14.79 26.53 16.52
N GLY A 436 -14.93 27.85 16.54
CA GLY A 436 -13.95 28.80 16.03
C GLY A 436 -14.05 30.12 16.76
N ASP A 437 -13.67 30.14 18.04
CA ASP A 437 -13.25 31.36 18.72
C ASP A 437 -11.93 31.83 18.08
N ALA A 438 -11.98 32.95 17.35
CA ALA A 438 -10.87 33.87 17.11
C ALA A 438 -11.32 35.04 16.22
N GLY A 439 -11.01 36.26 16.70
CA GLY A 439 -10.73 37.42 15.85
C GLY A 439 -11.87 38.41 15.66
N ILE A 440 -11.75 39.56 16.32
CA ILE A 440 -12.58 40.76 16.20
C ILE A 440 -12.55 41.25 14.74
N ASP A 441 -13.68 41.17 14.06
CA ASP A 441 -14.08 42.07 12.97
C ASP A 441 -15.63 42.15 12.98
N ASP A 442 -16.16 43.37 13.06
CA ASP A 442 -17.58 43.75 12.85
C ASP A 442 -18.62 43.62 13.99
N GLU A 443 -18.26 43.76 15.27
CA GLU A 443 -19.28 43.96 16.32
C GLU A 443 -20.02 45.30 16.15
N ASP A 444 -19.31 46.36 15.79
CA ASP A 444 -19.89 47.69 15.55
C ASP A 444 -20.82 47.69 14.32
N ASP A 445 -20.43 46.96 13.28
CA ASP A 445 -21.19 46.82 12.03
C ASP A 445 -22.47 45.99 12.25
N LEU A 446 -22.42 44.96 13.11
CA LEU A 446 -23.58 44.18 13.53
C LEU A 446 -24.55 45.06 14.33
N GLN A 447 -24.04 45.86 15.27
CA GLN A 447 -24.84 46.81 16.03
C GLN A 447 -25.48 47.88 15.14
N GLU A 448 -24.77 48.38 14.14
CA GLU A 448 -25.34 49.31 13.15
C GLU A 448 -26.50 48.65 12.40
N LEU A 449 -26.31 47.40 11.93
CA LEU A 449 -27.34 46.66 11.21
C LEU A 449 -28.56 46.38 12.08
N VAL A 450 -28.36 46.02 13.36
CA VAL A 450 -29.43 45.87 14.35
C VAL A 450 -30.21 47.18 14.51
N ARG A 451 -29.53 48.32 14.67
CA ARG A 451 -30.19 49.63 14.76
C ARG A 451 -30.95 50.00 13.50
N LEU A 452 -30.46 49.60 12.31
CA LEU A 452 -31.15 49.83 11.03
C LEU A 452 -32.39 48.93 10.89
N PHE A 453 -32.28 47.67 11.31
CA PHE A 453 -33.41 46.74 11.37
C PHE A 453 -34.49 47.26 12.33
N GLU A 454 -34.11 47.72 13.53
CA GLU A 454 -35.04 48.27 14.53
C GLU A 454 -35.77 49.54 14.09
N LYS A 455 -35.26 50.25 13.08
CA LYS A 455 -35.93 51.40 12.46
C LYS A 455 -36.73 51.03 11.21
N GLY A 456 -36.64 49.79 10.76
CA GLY A 456 -37.26 49.29 9.54
C GLY A 456 -38.71 48.85 9.73
N GLU A 457 -39.39 48.56 8.61
CA GLU A 457 -40.79 48.13 8.57
C GLU A 457 -41.07 46.88 9.41
N PHE A 458 -40.12 45.94 9.46
CA PHE A 458 -40.27 44.65 10.14
C PHE A 458 -39.84 44.68 11.62
N ALA A 459 -39.47 45.84 12.16
CA ALA A 459 -39.03 45.96 13.55
C ALA A 459 -40.13 45.69 14.58
N GLU A 460 -41.33 46.24 14.32
CA GLU A 460 -42.52 46.15 15.20
C GLU A 460 -43.54 45.13 14.68
N ARG A 461 -43.40 44.66 13.44
CA ARG A 461 -44.28 43.63 12.87
C ARG A 461 -43.93 42.28 13.48
N VAL A 462 -44.90 41.65 14.15
CA VAL A 462 -44.70 40.33 14.76
C VAL A 462 -44.80 39.26 13.66
N PRO A 463 -43.75 38.46 13.43
CA PRO A 463 -43.81 37.34 12.50
C PRO A 463 -44.72 36.21 13.04
N GLU A 464 -45.39 35.50 12.14
CA GLU A 464 -46.08 34.24 12.44
C GLU A 464 -45.06 33.17 12.86
N ALA A 465 -43.98 33.06 12.08
CA ALA A 465 -42.88 32.13 12.32
C ALA A 465 -41.55 32.76 11.88
N VAL A 466 -40.48 32.51 12.63
CA VAL A 466 -39.10 32.88 12.29
C VAL A 466 -38.28 31.60 12.16
N GLU A 467 -37.49 31.51 11.10
CA GLU A 467 -36.70 30.31 10.76
C GLU A 467 -37.50 28.97 10.68
N PRO A 468 -38.80 28.92 10.27
CA PRO A 468 -39.52 27.64 10.21
C PRO A 468 -38.85 26.68 9.21
N PRO A 469 -38.62 25.42 9.62
CA PRO A 469 -38.06 24.41 8.73
C PRO A 469 -39.09 23.98 7.69
N PHE A 470 -38.61 23.62 6.49
CA PHE A 470 -39.43 23.00 5.47
C PHE A 470 -38.73 21.80 4.83
N ALA A 471 -39.55 20.87 4.32
CA ALA A 471 -39.12 19.80 3.45
C ALA A 471 -40.09 19.71 2.27
N LEU A 472 -39.58 19.94 1.07
CA LEU A 472 -40.35 19.94 -0.17
C LEU A 472 -39.81 18.85 -1.09
N VAL A 473 -40.69 18.00 -1.63
CA VAL A 473 -40.29 16.99 -2.61
C VAL A 473 -40.55 17.51 -4.02
N LEU A 474 -39.49 17.74 -4.78
CA LEU A 474 -39.52 18.20 -6.18
C LEU A 474 -38.96 17.13 -7.09
N ALA A 475 -39.78 16.60 -8.01
CA ALA A 475 -39.38 15.56 -8.97
C ALA A 475 -38.67 14.34 -8.32
N GLY A 476 -39.08 13.96 -7.10
CA GLY A 476 -38.48 12.85 -6.35
C GLY A 476 -37.26 13.21 -5.49
N GLN A 477 -36.72 14.43 -5.63
CA GLN A 477 -35.62 14.95 -4.81
C GLN A 477 -36.17 15.73 -3.60
N VAL A 478 -35.63 15.47 -2.41
CA VAL A 478 -35.99 16.23 -1.21
C VAL A 478 -35.17 17.53 -1.17
N VAL A 479 -35.85 18.67 -1.10
CA VAL A 479 -35.28 19.99 -0.84
C VAL A 479 -35.64 20.42 0.58
N ARG A 480 -34.63 20.73 1.39
CA ARG A 480 -34.81 21.17 2.79
C ARG A 480 -34.20 22.55 3.00
N GLY A 481 -34.69 23.25 4.01
CA GLY A 481 -34.14 24.52 4.43
C GLY A 481 -34.99 25.19 5.49
N ARG A 482 -34.66 26.45 5.78
CA ARG A 482 -35.41 27.32 6.67
C ARG A 482 -35.81 28.58 5.92
N ILE A 483 -36.99 29.09 6.23
CA ILE A 483 -37.48 30.38 5.72
C ILE A 483 -37.16 31.43 6.78
N ASP A 484 -36.47 32.52 6.46
CA ASP A 484 -36.02 33.45 7.50
C ASP A 484 -37.17 34.02 8.35
N ALA A 485 -38.23 34.52 7.70
CA ALA A 485 -39.45 34.93 8.40
C ALA A 485 -40.72 34.83 7.57
N VAL A 486 -41.83 34.57 8.25
CA VAL A 486 -43.18 34.54 7.69
C VAL A 486 -44.05 35.53 8.45
N TYR A 487 -44.72 36.43 7.73
CA TYR A 487 -45.67 37.39 8.27
C TYR A 487 -47.07 37.13 7.75
N ARG A 488 -48.09 37.47 8.55
CA ARG A 488 -49.48 37.55 8.08
C ARG A 488 -49.67 38.74 7.14
N ASP A 489 -50.34 38.53 6.02
CA ASP A 489 -50.73 39.56 5.05
C ASP A 489 -52.25 39.48 4.79
N GLY A 490 -53.02 40.33 5.49
CA GLY A 490 -54.48 40.27 5.49
C GLY A 490 -55.07 39.15 6.37
N SER A 491 -56.31 38.71 6.08
CA SER A 491 -56.99 37.65 6.85
C SER A 491 -56.48 36.25 6.52
N ASP A 492 -56.12 36.00 5.25
CA ASP A 492 -55.89 34.64 4.72
C ASP A 492 -54.64 34.55 3.82
N GLY A 493 -53.70 35.49 3.95
CA GLY A 493 -52.47 35.55 3.16
C GLY A 493 -51.20 35.61 4.00
N TYR A 494 -50.07 35.32 3.37
CA TYR A 494 -48.75 35.32 3.98
C TYR A 494 -47.74 36.12 3.14
N LEU A 495 -46.82 36.78 3.82
CA LEU A 495 -45.65 37.44 3.25
C LEU A 495 -44.39 36.77 3.83
N LEU A 496 -43.67 36.04 2.99
CA LEU A 496 -42.38 35.45 3.32
C LEU A 496 -41.30 36.49 3.05
N VAL A 497 -40.39 36.68 4.00
CA VAL A 497 -39.32 37.65 3.91
C VAL A 497 -38.00 36.93 4.13
N ASP A 498 -37.08 37.10 3.18
CA ASP A 498 -35.68 36.73 3.34
C ASP A 498 -34.85 38.01 3.58
N TRP A 499 -34.11 38.03 4.69
CA TRP A 499 -33.36 39.21 5.10
C TRP A 499 -31.96 39.19 4.48
N LYS A 500 -31.64 40.24 3.73
CA LYS A 500 -30.32 40.41 3.11
C LYS A 500 -29.54 41.51 3.81
N THR A 501 -28.32 41.19 4.24
CA THR A 501 -27.41 42.11 4.95
C THR A 501 -26.48 42.90 4.01
N ASN A 502 -26.45 42.55 2.72
CA ASN A 502 -25.68 43.23 1.67
C ASN A 502 -26.40 44.48 1.14
N ARG A 503 -25.68 45.35 0.40
CA ARG A 503 -26.19 46.64 -0.12
C ARG A 503 -26.74 46.57 -1.55
N HIS A 504 -26.43 45.53 -2.32
CA HIS A 504 -26.80 45.42 -3.73
C HIS A 504 -27.85 44.32 -3.94
N ALA A 505 -28.88 44.62 -4.74
CA ALA A 505 -29.97 43.70 -5.04
C ALA A 505 -29.59 42.64 -6.08
N THR A 506 -28.69 41.73 -5.72
CA THR A 506 -28.20 40.62 -6.57
C THR A 506 -28.71 39.26 -6.11
N ALA A 507 -29.78 39.22 -5.30
CA ALA A 507 -30.30 37.97 -4.76
C ALA A 507 -31.09 37.21 -5.84
N ASP A 508 -30.86 35.91 -5.92
CA ASP A 508 -31.51 35.03 -6.88
C ASP A 508 -32.96 34.72 -6.45
N PRO A 509 -33.97 35.00 -7.29
CA PRO A 509 -35.38 34.79 -6.95
C PRO A 509 -35.75 33.31 -6.72
N LEU A 510 -34.95 32.34 -7.15
CA LEU A 510 -35.24 30.90 -6.98
C LEU A 510 -35.43 30.52 -5.51
N GLN A 511 -34.63 31.09 -4.61
CA GLN A 511 -34.74 30.83 -3.17
C GLN A 511 -36.14 31.19 -2.65
N LEU A 512 -36.67 32.35 -3.07
CA LEU A 512 -38.03 32.79 -2.70
C LEU A 512 -39.11 31.96 -3.37
N ALA A 513 -38.90 31.48 -4.60
CA ALA A 513 -39.84 30.56 -5.27
C ALA A 513 -39.98 29.24 -4.48
N ILE A 514 -38.85 28.66 -4.05
CA ILE A 514 -38.85 27.45 -3.21
C ILE A 514 -39.59 27.71 -1.90
N TYR A 515 -39.28 28.81 -1.21
CA TYR A 515 -39.92 29.17 0.06
C TYR A 515 -41.42 29.35 -0.08
N ARG A 516 -41.85 30.03 -1.14
CA ARG A 516 -43.26 30.28 -1.46
C ARG A 516 -44.03 28.98 -1.70
N VAL A 517 -43.50 28.06 -2.50
CA VAL A 517 -44.11 26.75 -2.75
C VAL A 517 -44.12 25.88 -1.49
N ALA A 518 -42.99 25.84 -0.78
CA ALA A 518 -42.87 25.06 0.46
C ALA A 518 -43.89 25.50 1.52
N TRP A 519 -44.06 26.82 1.72
CA TRP A 519 -45.01 27.35 2.70
C TRP A 519 -46.47 27.16 2.28
N ALA A 520 -46.76 27.34 0.99
CA ALA A 520 -48.10 27.11 0.44
C ALA A 520 -48.55 25.66 0.68
N GLU A 521 -47.68 24.68 0.48
CA GLU A 521 -47.98 23.26 0.73
C GLU A 521 -48.05 22.92 2.21
N LEU A 522 -47.12 23.43 3.01
CA LEU A 522 -47.07 23.18 4.45
C LEU A 522 -48.32 23.71 5.17
N THR A 523 -48.88 24.83 4.69
CA THR A 523 -50.07 25.47 5.30
C THR A 523 -51.38 25.18 4.55
N GLY A 524 -51.33 24.55 3.38
CA GLY A 524 -52.50 24.36 2.51
C GLY A 524 -53.08 25.66 1.94
N THR A 525 -52.27 26.71 1.84
CA THR A 525 -52.69 28.03 1.35
C THR A 525 -52.51 28.12 -0.17
N PRO A 526 -53.48 28.65 -0.94
CA PRO A 526 -53.30 28.89 -2.37
C PRO A 526 -52.07 29.77 -2.66
N LEU A 527 -51.27 29.39 -3.66
CA LEU A 527 -49.98 30.01 -3.97
C LEU A 527 -50.11 31.51 -4.30
N GLU A 528 -51.26 31.96 -4.78
CA GLU A 528 -51.57 33.36 -5.09
C GLU A 528 -51.70 34.23 -3.84
N ARG A 529 -51.93 33.61 -2.67
CA ARG A 529 -52.03 34.28 -1.37
C ARG A 529 -50.72 34.26 -0.59
N VAL A 530 -49.65 33.72 -1.16
CA VAL A 530 -48.32 33.65 -0.57
C VAL A 530 -47.37 34.52 -1.37
N ARG A 531 -47.04 35.70 -0.83
CA ARG A 531 -46.06 36.63 -1.40
C ARG A 531 -44.69 36.35 -0.80
N ALA A 532 -43.62 36.61 -1.56
CA ALA A 532 -42.26 36.43 -1.09
C ALA A 532 -41.39 37.61 -1.53
N ALA A 533 -40.56 38.13 -0.62
CA ALA A 533 -39.78 39.33 -0.84
C ALA A 533 -38.39 39.25 -0.21
N PHE A 534 -37.42 39.94 -0.81
CA PHE A 534 -36.15 40.22 -0.16
C PHE A 534 -36.22 41.55 0.58
N TYR A 535 -35.76 41.58 1.83
CA TYR A 535 -35.64 42.82 2.59
C TYR A 535 -34.17 43.14 2.84
N TYR A 536 -33.70 44.23 2.23
CA TYR A 536 -32.33 44.72 2.38
C TYR A 536 -32.24 45.65 3.59
N VAL A 537 -31.75 45.12 4.70
CA VAL A 537 -31.79 45.81 6.02
C VAL A 537 -31.04 47.15 5.98
N ARG A 538 -29.90 47.21 5.28
CA ARG A 538 -29.08 48.43 5.21
C ARG A 538 -29.72 49.56 4.42
N THR A 539 -30.47 49.24 3.35
CA THR A 539 -31.14 50.23 2.50
C THR A 539 -32.62 50.40 2.84
N GLN A 540 -33.12 49.60 3.79
CA GLN A 540 -34.54 49.51 4.16
C GLN A 540 -35.46 49.33 2.96
N THR A 541 -35.02 48.55 1.97
CA THR A 541 -35.75 48.35 0.71
C THR A 541 -36.36 46.95 0.68
N LEU A 542 -37.67 46.88 0.46
CA LEU A 542 -38.38 45.63 0.17
C LEU A 542 -38.42 45.45 -1.36
N VAL A 543 -37.92 44.31 -1.83
CA VAL A 543 -37.89 43.95 -3.24
C VAL A 543 -38.71 42.68 -3.44
N GLU A 544 -39.81 42.79 -4.18
CA GLU A 544 -40.68 41.67 -4.57
C GLU A 544 -40.40 41.30 -6.03
N PRO A 545 -39.73 40.16 -6.30
CA PRO A 545 -39.50 39.71 -7.66
C PRO A 545 -40.82 39.34 -8.34
N SER A 546 -41.03 39.78 -9.59
CA SER A 546 -42.15 39.34 -10.42
C SER A 546 -41.85 38.00 -11.08
N GLY A 547 -42.86 37.14 -11.25
CA GLY A 547 -42.72 35.89 -12.01
C GLY A 547 -41.97 34.77 -11.27
N LEU A 548 -42.12 34.67 -9.95
CA LEU A 548 -41.58 33.54 -9.18
C LEU A 548 -42.19 32.22 -9.66
N ASP A 549 -41.34 31.25 -9.95
CA ASP A 549 -41.73 29.91 -10.42
C ASP A 549 -42.75 29.25 -9.48
N ASP A 550 -43.67 28.51 -10.08
CA ASP A 550 -44.58 27.61 -9.36
C ASP A 550 -43.95 26.21 -9.21
N ARG A 551 -44.69 25.28 -8.61
CA ARG A 551 -44.24 23.90 -8.43
C ARG A 551 -43.78 23.25 -9.74
N THR A 552 -44.51 23.49 -10.83
CA THR A 552 -44.20 22.90 -12.14
C THR A 552 -42.89 23.43 -12.69
N GLY A 553 -42.66 24.75 -12.56
CA GLY A 553 -41.39 25.39 -12.94
C GLY A 553 -40.20 24.86 -12.14
N LEU A 554 -40.36 24.71 -10.82
CA LEU A 554 -39.31 24.14 -9.97
C LEU A 554 -39.00 22.66 -10.29
N GLU A 555 -40.01 21.85 -10.61
CA GLU A 555 -39.80 20.46 -11.02
C GLU A 555 -39.15 20.33 -12.40
N ALA A 556 -39.46 21.23 -13.35
CA ALA A 556 -38.82 21.28 -14.66
C ALA A 556 -37.32 21.60 -14.53
N LEU A 557 -36.97 22.55 -13.66
CA LEU A 557 -35.59 22.89 -13.31
C LEU A 557 -34.83 21.69 -12.73
N MET A 558 -35.48 20.87 -11.91
CA MET A 558 -34.91 19.61 -11.41
C MET A 558 -34.69 18.57 -12.49
N ARG A 559 -35.61 18.43 -13.44
CA ARG A 559 -35.44 17.54 -14.59
C ARG A 559 -34.41 18.05 -15.61
N GLY A 560 -33.97 19.31 -15.50
CA GLY A 560 -33.10 19.95 -16.51
C GLY A 560 -33.83 20.34 -17.79
N GLU A 561 -35.14 20.43 -17.71
CA GLU A 561 -35.99 20.94 -18.78
C GLU A 561 -36.02 22.47 -18.65
N THR A 562 -35.32 23.18 -19.53
CA THR A 562 -35.37 24.65 -19.56
C THR A 562 -36.82 25.09 -19.80
N ALA A 563 -37.38 25.87 -18.88
CA ALA A 563 -38.71 26.44 -19.03
C ALA A 563 -38.79 27.25 -20.33
N LEU A 564 -39.72 26.89 -21.21
CA LEU A 564 -40.10 27.74 -22.34
C LEU A 564 -40.66 29.05 -21.77
N PRO A 565 -40.23 30.23 -22.26
CA PRO A 565 -40.79 31.49 -21.82
C PRO A 565 -42.26 31.57 -22.26
N GLY A 566 -43.17 31.71 -21.29
CA GLY A 566 -44.58 32.04 -21.48
C GLY A 566 -44.82 33.53 -21.34
#